data_AF-A0A944JDW8-F1
#
_entry.id   AF-A0A944JDW8-F1
#
_cell.length_a   1.000
_cell.length_b   1.000
_cell.length_c   1.000
_cell.angle_alpha   90.00
_cell.angle_beta   90.00
_cell.angle_gamma   90.00
#
_symmetry.space_group_name_H-M   'P 1'
#
loop_
_entity.id
_entity.type
_entity.pdbx_description
1 polymer ?
#
loop_
_entity_poly.entity_id
_entity_poly.type
_entity_poly.pdbx_seq_one_letter_code
_entity_poly.pdbx_strand_id
1 'polypeptide(L)'
;MLIETAPAPTAGLLASLGVWFWIELTEVGHVAFLLLAHPPARRGGESVESIELSMQGLVSALTLAEPSAKLPDIGPRLVVHGRAAILSLDGCSFVMRVPVSAEWAEFVTAGAPVVIEVGLDPLQPMTPFDALRPYVSEGARHGRLFLGKTRAEPPRRFIGAGGPPI
;
A
#
# COMPACT_ATOMS: atom_id res chain seq x y z
N MET A 1 24.08 15.41 12.72
CA MET A 1 22.78 15.23 12.06
C MET A 1 22.38 13.78 12.30
N LEU A 2 21.61 13.50 13.35
CA LEU A 2 21.10 12.16 13.61
C LEU A 2 19.97 11.93 12.60
N ILE A 3 20.17 11.00 11.67
CA ILE A 3 19.07 10.52 10.84
C ILE A 3 18.22 9.71 11.82
N GLU A 4 17.14 10.30 12.31
CA GLU A 4 16.13 9.55 13.04
C GLU A 4 15.45 8.64 12.03
N THR A 5 16.00 7.43 11.88
CA THR A 5 15.43 6.41 11.00
C THR A 5 14.01 6.12 11.46
N ALA A 6 13.04 6.39 10.58
CA ALA A 6 11.65 6.09 10.85
C ALA A 6 11.51 4.60 11.27
N PRO A 7 10.68 4.28 12.27
CA PRO A 7 10.63 2.94 12.83
C PRO A 7 10.16 1.93 11.77
N ALA A 8 10.74 0.73 11.77
CA ALA A 8 10.27 -0.34 10.89
C ALA A 8 8.79 -0.68 11.21
N PRO A 9 7.94 -0.96 10.20
CA PRO A 9 6.55 -1.32 10.43
C PRO A 9 6.42 -2.55 11.34
N THR A 10 5.59 -2.42 12.37
CA THR A 10 5.30 -3.52 13.32
C THR A 10 4.09 -4.32 12.87
N ALA A 11 3.98 -5.59 13.28
CA ALA A 11 2.79 -6.39 13.02
C ALA A 11 1.50 -5.74 13.55
N GLY A 12 1.59 -5.05 14.70
CA GLY A 12 0.46 -4.34 15.31
C GLY A 12 -0.04 -3.18 14.45
N LEU A 13 0.88 -2.41 13.86
CA LEU A 13 0.55 -1.37 12.88
C LEU A 13 -0.11 -1.98 11.64
N LEU A 14 0.53 -2.98 11.02
CA LEU A 14 0.01 -3.57 9.78
C LEU A 14 -1.39 -4.17 9.95
N ALA A 15 -1.68 -4.74 11.13
CA ALA A 15 -2.99 -5.29 11.46
C ALA A 15 -4.05 -4.21 11.79
N SER A 16 -3.66 -2.97 12.09
CA SER A 16 -4.60 -1.89 12.41
C SER A 16 -5.02 -1.06 11.20
N LEU A 17 -4.27 -1.11 10.10
CA LEU A 17 -4.51 -0.31 8.89
C LEU A 17 -5.87 -0.62 8.25
N GLY A 18 -6.56 0.45 7.86
CA GLY A 18 -7.61 0.38 6.87
C GLY A 18 -7.02 0.23 5.47
N VAL A 19 -7.72 -0.49 4.60
CA VAL A 19 -7.32 -0.75 3.22
C VAL A 19 -8.49 -0.42 2.29
N TRP A 20 -8.23 0.40 1.28
CA TRP A 20 -9.15 0.69 0.20
C TRP A 20 -8.47 0.44 -1.14
N PHE A 21 -9.23 -0.05 -2.12
CA PHE A 21 -8.69 -0.36 -3.44
C PHE A 21 -9.73 -0.09 -4.51
N TRP A 22 -9.32 0.48 -5.63
CA TRP A 22 -10.19 0.74 -6.78
C TRP A 22 -9.39 0.72 -8.08
N ILE A 23 -10.10 0.77 -9.20
CA ILE A 23 -9.52 1.03 -10.52
C ILE A 23 -10.09 2.38 -10.97
N GLU A 24 -9.23 3.26 -11.45
CA GLU A 24 -9.64 4.57 -11.97
C GLU A 24 -9.00 4.83 -13.33
N LEU A 25 -9.78 5.47 -14.22
CA LEU A 25 -9.26 5.99 -15.48
C LEU A 25 -8.51 7.30 -15.22
N THR A 26 -7.23 7.31 -15.57
CA THR A 26 -6.33 8.46 -15.46
C THR A 26 -5.86 8.91 -16.84
N GLU A 27 -5.10 10.00 -16.92
CA GLU A 27 -4.48 10.47 -18.18
C GLU A 27 -3.58 9.42 -18.84
N VAL A 28 -3.01 8.50 -18.05
CA VAL A 28 -2.15 7.41 -18.54
C VAL A 28 -2.91 6.09 -18.76
N GLY A 29 -4.24 6.12 -18.67
CA GLY A 29 -5.11 4.95 -18.78
C GLY A 29 -5.63 4.46 -17.44
N HIS A 30 -6.17 3.23 -17.41
CA HIS A 30 -6.67 2.63 -16.18
C HIS A 30 -5.50 2.29 -15.24
N VAL A 31 -5.64 2.66 -13.97
CA VAL A 31 -4.66 2.42 -12.92
C VAL A 31 -5.38 1.82 -11.72
N ALA A 32 -4.77 0.79 -11.12
CA ALA A 32 -5.24 0.24 -9.86
C ALA A 32 -4.66 1.06 -8.71
N PHE A 33 -5.48 1.39 -7.71
CA PHE A 33 -5.07 2.09 -6.51
C PHE A 33 -5.22 1.19 -5.30
N LEU A 34 -4.32 1.35 -4.33
CA LEU A 34 -4.33 0.72 -3.02
C LEU A 34 -3.96 1.76 -1.96
N LEU A 35 -4.96 2.25 -1.23
CA LEU A 35 -4.80 3.23 -0.16
C LEU A 35 -4.72 2.53 1.20
N LEU A 36 -3.72 2.91 1.98
CA LEU A 36 -3.49 2.50 3.36
C LEU A 36 -3.59 3.73 4.26
N ALA A 37 -4.41 3.65 5.31
CA ALA A 37 -4.51 4.70 6.31
C ALA A 37 -4.76 4.11 7.69
N HIS A 38 -4.24 4.75 8.73
CA HIS A 38 -4.54 4.33 10.09
C HIS A 38 -5.95 4.83 10.48
N PRO A 39 -6.76 4.03 11.19
CA PRO A 39 -7.99 4.53 11.81
C PRO A 39 -7.69 5.56 12.90
N PRO A 40 -8.67 6.36 13.38
CA PRO A 40 -8.44 7.19 14.57
C PRO A 40 -7.94 6.35 15.75
N ALA A 41 -7.15 6.97 16.63
CA ALA A 41 -6.64 6.32 17.83
C ALA A 41 -7.79 5.73 18.65
N ARG A 42 -7.70 4.45 19.00
CA ARG A 42 -8.74 3.70 19.71
C ARG A 42 -8.26 3.16 21.05
N ARG A 43 -6.95 3.03 21.27
CA ARG A 43 -6.36 2.42 22.47
C ARG A 43 -5.72 3.47 23.37
N GLY A 44 -5.77 3.27 24.68
CA GLY A 44 -5.23 4.22 25.67
C GLY A 44 -3.71 4.46 25.63
N GLY A 45 -2.97 3.75 24.77
CA GLY A 45 -1.54 3.97 24.52
C GLY A 45 -1.23 4.51 23.11
N GLU A 46 -2.25 4.78 22.29
CA GLU A 46 -2.08 5.39 20.97
C GLU A 46 -2.16 6.91 21.11
N SER A 47 -1.12 7.61 20.67
CA SER A 47 -1.16 9.06 20.44
C SER A 47 -1.12 9.34 18.94
N VAL A 48 -1.61 10.51 18.52
CA VAL A 48 -1.57 10.96 17.12
C VAL A 48 -0.13 10.96 16.62
N GLU A 49 0.80 11.46 17.42
CA GLU A 49 2.23 11.54 17.11
C GLU A 49 2.86 10.15 16.95
N SER A 50 2.50 9.21 17.82
CA SER A 50 3.02 7.83 17.75
C SER A 50 2.51 7.08 16.51
N ILE A 51 1.25 7.33 16.12
CA ILE A 51 0.65 6.76 14.91
C ILE A 51 1.31 7.38 13.68
N GLU A 52 1.45 8.70 13.64
CA GLU A 52 2.07 9.40 12.52
C GLU A 52 3.52 8.96 12.31
N LEU A 53 4.32 8.85 13.38
CA LEU A 53 5.67 8.31 13.31
C LEU A 53 5.72 6.88 12.76
N SER A 54 4.77 6.04 13.17
CA SER A 54 4.65 4.66 12.68
C SER A 54 4.24 4.61 11.20
N MET A 55 3.32 5.48 10.78
CA MET A 55 2.90 5.64 9.38
C MET A 55 4.04 6.18 8.51
N GLN A 56 4.88 7.07 9.02
CA GLN A 56 6.09 7.54 8.32
C GLN A 56 7.12 6.42 8.15
N GLY A 57 7.19 5.50 9.13
CA GLY A 57 7.92 4.24 9.03
C GLY A 57 7.43 3.37 7.87
N LEU A 58 6.11 3.26 7.70
CA LEU A 58 5.48 2.56 6.57
C LEU A 58 5.78 3.23 5.22
N VAL A 59 5.67 4.56 5.15
CA VAL A 59 6.05 5.35 3.96
C VAL A 59 7.49 5.05 3.54
N SER A 60 8.40 5.02 4.53
CA SER A 60 9.82 4.74 4.30
C SER A 60 10.06 3.30 3.84
N ALA A 61 9.42 2.31 4.48
CA ALA A 61 9.53 0.90 4.11
C ALA A 61 8.95 0.57 2.73
N LEU A 62 8.04 1.40 2.23
CA LEU A 62 7.48 1.31 0.88
C LEU A 62 8.20 2.21 -0.13
N THR A 63 9.20 3.00 0.31
CA THR A 63 9.94 3.96 -0.53
C THR A 63 9.03 4.95 -1.26
N LEU A 64 7.95 5.39 -0.60
CA LEU A 64 6.98 6.33 -1.18
C LEU A 64 7.49 7.76 -1.10
N ALA A 65 6.95 8.62 -1.96
CA ALA A 65 7.28 10.05 -2.00
C ALA A 65 6.00 10.90 -2.00
N GLU A 66 6.15 12.19 -1.72
CA GLU A 66 5.06 13.16 -1.88
C GLU A 66 4.50 13.17 -3.32
N PRO A 67 3.23 13.59 -3.51
CA PRO A 67 2.63 13.67 -4.82
C PRO A 67 3.42 14.63 -5.70
N SER A 68 3.91 14.13 -6.83
CA SER A 68 4.66 14.91 -7.82
C SER A 68 4.27 14.50 -9.23
N ALA A 69 4.69 15.29 -10.22
CA ALA A 69 4.42 15.00 -11.63
C ALA A 69 4.90 13.62 -12.08
N LYS A 70 5.87 13.02 -11.38
CA LYS A 70 6.35 11.67 -11.65
C LYS A 70 6.47 10.87 -10.35
N LEU A 71 5.49 10.00 -10.13
CA LEU A 71 5.54 9.07 -9.00
C LEU A 71 6.76 8.13 -9.10
N PRO A 72 7.42 7.82 -7.97
CA PRO A 72 8.53 6.88 -7.93
C PRO A 72 8.07 5.48 -8.35
N ASP A 73 8.90 4.75 -9.10
CA ASP A 73 8.73 3.30 -9.27
C ASP A 73 9.39 2.61 -8.08
N ILE A 74 8.58 1.92 -7.27
CA ILE A 74 9.02 1.25 -6.04
C ILE A 74 9.31 -0.24 -6.26
N GLY A 75 9.41 -0.68 -7.52
CA GLY A 75 9.63 -2.07 -7.92
C GLY A 75 8.38 -2.94 -7.76
N PRO A 76 8.46 -4.25 -8.08
CA PRO A 76 7.39 -5.20 -7.77
C PRO A 76 7.23 -5.35 -6.25
N ARG A 77 6.03 -5.08 -5.74
CA ARG A 77 5.72 -5.18 -4.30
C ARG A 77 4.53 -6.08 -3.98
N LEU A 78 3.82 -6.56 -5.01
CA LEU A 78 2.56 -7.27 -4.83
C LEU A 78 2.65 -8.71 -5.31
N VAL A 79 2.29 -9.66 -4.45
CA VAL A 79 1.97 -11.03 -4.88
C VAL A 79 0.46 -11.20 -4.77
N VAL A 80 -0.21 -11.37 -5.91
CA VAL A 80 -1.67 -11.46 -5.97
C VAL A 80 -2.10 -12.93 -6.02
N HIS A 81 -3.06 -13.30 -5.18
CA HIS A 81 -3.63 -14.65 -5.15
C HIS A 81 -5.13 -14.62 -4.80
N GLY A 82 -5.98 -14.93 -5.78
CA GLY A 82 -7.42 -14.88 -5.63
C GLY A 82 -7.91 -13.46 -5.27
N ARG A 83 -8.63 -13.33 -4.16
CA ARG A 83 -9.18 -12.06 -3.65
C ARG A 83 -8.30 -11.40 -2.58
N ALA A 84 -7.00 -11.66 -2.63
CA ALA A 84 -6.04 -11.05 -1.74
C ALA A 84 -4.74 -10.74 -2.47
N ALA A 85 -4.05 -9.70 -2.03
CA ALA A 85 -2.66 -9.45 -2.39
C ALA A 85 -1.80 -9.43 -1.13
N ILE A 86 -0.53 -9.79 -1.29
CA ILE A 86 0.50 -9.65 -0.27
C ILE A 86 1.37 -8.48 -0.70
N LEU A 87 1.47 -7.47 0.16
CA LEU A 87 2.32 -6.31 -0.01
C LEU A 87 3.63 -6.51 0.78
N SER A 88 4.74 -6.49 0.04
CA SER A 88 6.10 -6.60 0.58
C SER A 88 6.62 -5.24 1.05
N LEU A 89 7.30 -5.24 2.21
CA LEU A 89 7.83 -4.05 2.87
C LEU A 89 9.35 -4.19 3.07
N ASP A 90 10.13 -3.19 2.71
CA ASP A 90 11.58 -3.22 2.95
C ASP A 90 11.89 -3.15 4.45
N GLY A 91 12.92 -3.88 4.88
CA GLY A 91 13.37 -3.88 6.27
C GLY A 91 12.34 -4.42 7.28
N CYS A 92 11.25 -5.05 6.82
CA CYS A 92 10.20 -5.60 7.66
C CYS A 92 10.20 -7.13 7.60
N SER A 93 10.12 -7.79 8.75
CA SER A 93 9.95 -9.25 8.84
C SER A 93 8.50 -9.70 8.61
N PHE A 94 7.57 -8.75 8.47
CA PHE A 94 6.15 -9.00 8.26
C PHE A 94 5.74 -8.59 6.85
N VAL A 95 4.78 -9.32 6.30
CA VAL A 95 4.12 -8.97 5.06
C VAL A 95 2.70 -8.52 5.35
N MET A 96 2.18 -7.58 4.56
CA MET A 96 0.82 -7.10 4.74
C MET A 96 -0.12 -7.83 3.76
N ARG A 97 -1.10 -8.54 4.28
CA ARG A 97 -2.17 -9.12 3.45
C ARG A 97 -3.27 -8.07 3.27
N VAL A 98 -3.58 -7.72 2.04
CA VAL A 98 -4.63 -6.78 1.68
C VAL A 98 -5.80 -7.49 0.99
N PRO A 99 -7.05 -7.27 1.43
CA PRO A 99 -8.21 -7.76 0.69
C PRO A 99 -8.37 -6.98 -0.62
N VAL A 100 -8.73 -7.67 -1.70
CA VAL A 100 -9.01 -7.05 -3.02
C VAL A 100 -10.19 -7.73 -3.70
N SER A 101 -10.83 -7.07 -4.68
CA SER A 101 -11.86 -7.70 -5.51
C SER A 101 -11.22 -8.61 -6.57
N ALA A 102 -12.03 -9.51 -7.15
CA ALA A 102 -11.57 -10.34 -8.27
C ALA A 102 -11.18 -9.48 -9.48
N GLU A 103 -11.98 -8.46 -9.80
CA GLU A 103 -11.70 -7.50 -10.88
C GLU A 103 -10.37 -6.79 -10.68
N TRP A 104 -10.10 -6.28 -9.48
CA TRP A 104 -8.83 -5.64 -9.16
C TRP A 104 -7.65 -6.62 -9.30
N ALA A 105 -7.81 -7.84 -8.77
CA ALA A 105 -6.78 -8.87 -8.86
C ALA A 105 -6.48 -9.28 -10.32
N GLU A 106 -7.51 -9.48 -11.15
CA GLU A 106 -7.38 -9.80 -12.57
C GLU A 106 -6.68 -8.66 -13.33
N PHE A 107 -7.09 -7.42 -13.09
CA PHE A 107 -6.49 -6.24 -13.70
C PHE A 107 -4.99 -6.14 -13.39
N VAL A 108 -4.61 -6.30 -12.12
CA VAL A 108 -3.21 -6.21 -11.69
C VAL A 108 -2.37 -7.39 -12.16
N THR A 109 -2.93 -8.61 -12.15
CA THR A 109 -2.22 -9.80 -12.66
C THR A 109 -2.05 -9.80 -14.18
N ALA A 110 -2.88 -9.06 -14.92
CA ALA A 110 -2.68 -8.78 -16.35
C ALA A 110 -1.53 -7.80 -16.63
N GLY A 111 -0.84 -7.30 -15.60
CA GLY A 111 0.31 -6.40 -15.72
C GLY A 111 -0.03 -4.93 -15.61
N ALA A 112 -1.25 -4.57 -15.19
CA ALA A 112 -1.61 -3.19 -14.97
C ALA A 112 -0.77 -2.53 -13.85
N PRO A 113 -0.47 -1.23 -13.97
CA PRO A 113 0.22 -0.49 -12.92
C PRO A 113 -0.67 -0.36 -11.68
N VAL A 114 -0.02 -0.40 -10.51
CA VAL A 114 -0.66 -0.12 -9.22
C VAL A 114 -0.02 1.10 -8.59
N VAL A 115 -0.83 2.03 -8.09
CA VAL A 115 -0.38 3.10 -7.20
C VAL A 115 -0.70 2.69 -5.77
N ILE A 116 0.33 2.64 -4.93
CA ILE A 116 0.17 2.52 -3.48
C ILE A 116 0.14 3.91 -2.90
N GLU A 117 -0.81 4.17 -2.02
CA GLU A 117 -0.99 5.43 -1.31
C GLU A 117 -0.96 5.18 0.20
N VAL A 118 -0.27 6.05 0.94
CA VAL A 118 -0.28 6.07 2.40
C VAL A 118 -0.69 7.45 2.86
N GLY A 119 -1.82 7.54 3.54
CA GLY A 119 -2.28 8.77 4.16
C GLY A 119 -1.89 8.86 5.62
N LEU A 120 -1.42 10.03 6.05
CA LEU A 120 -1.05 10.29 7.45
C LEU A 120 -2.26 10.70 8.30
N ASP A 121 -3.32 11.22 7.68
CA ASP A 121 -4.55 11.56 8.39
C ASP A 121 -5.38 10.32 8.70
N PRO A 122 -6.00 10.26 9.89
CA PRO A 122 -6.78 9.11 10.28
C PRO A 122 -8.02 8.97 9.38
N LEU A 123 -8.29 7.74 8.95
CA LEU A 123 -9.44 7.41 8.10
C LEU A 123 -10.29 6.33 8.75
N GLN A 124 -11.58 6.63 8.95
CA GLN A 124 -12.49 5.67 9.58
C GLN A 124 -12.55 4.36 8.78
N PRO A 125 -12.52 3.19 9.44
CA PRO A 125 -12.75 1.93 8.73
C PRO A 125 -14.07 1.98 7.95
N MET A 126 -14.07 1.38 6.75
CA MET A 126 -15.25 1.33 5.88
C MET A 126 -15.73 2.70 5.36
N THR A 127 -14.88 3.74 5.37
CA THR A 127 -15.16 4.99 4.64
C THR A 127 -15.57 4.65 3.20
N PRO A 128 -16.73 5.16 2.72
CA PRO A 128 -17.21 4.89 1.38
C PRO A 128 -16.36 5.60 0.32
N PHE A 129 -16.41 5.09 -0.92
CA PHE A 129 -15.56 5.55 -2.02
C PHE A 129 -15.73 7.03 -2.39
N ASP A 130 -16.93 7.57 -2.26
CA ASP A 130 -17.23 8.98 -2.50
C ASP A 130 -16.46 9.90 -1.54
N ALA A 131 -16.25 9.47 -0.31
CA ALA A 131 -15.48 10.18 0.70
C ALA A 131 -13.95 9.99 0.57
N LEU A 132 -13.47 9.02 -0.22
CA LEU A 132 -12.04 8.83 -0.47
C LEU A 132 -11.45 9.92 -1.36
N ARG A 133 -12.20 10.38 -2.37
CA ARG A 133 -11.71 11.42 -3.29
C ARG A 133 -11.28 12.70 -2.54
N PRO A 134 -12.13 13.29 -1.68
CA PRO A 134 -11.72 14.43 -0.85
C PRO A 134 -10.53 14.13 0.06
N TYR A 135 -10.48 12.94 0.65
CA TYR A 135 -9.37 12.52 1.52
C TYR A 135 -8.04 12.50 0.76
N VAL A 136 -7.99 11.85 -0.40
CA VAL A 136 -6.81 11.76 -1.26
C VAL A 136 -6.41 13.16 -1.75
N SER A 137 -7.35 13.98 -2.23
CA SER A 137 -7.03 15.31 -2.74
C SER A 137 -6.51 16.26 -1.66
N GLU A 138 -7.13 16.27 -0.48
CA GLU A 138 -6.71 17.13 0.62
C GLU A 138 -5.41 16.64 1.25
N GLY A 139 -5.24 15.32 1.40
CA GLY A 139 -3.98 14.74 1.85
C GLY A 139 -2.83 15.10 0.91
N ALA A 140 -3.02 14.96 -0.41
CA ALA A 140 -2.03 15.36 -1.39
C ALA A 140 -1.71 16.86 -1.31
N ARG A 141 -2.74 17.72 -1.20
CA ARG A 141 -2.59 19.18 -1.14
C ARG A 141 -1.83 19.65 0.10
N HIS A 142 -1.95 18.94 1.22
CA HIS A 142 -1.30 19.29 2.49
C HIS A 142 -0.01 18.53 2.77
N GLY A 143 0.49 17.71 1.84
CA GLY A 143 1.69 16.89 2.08
C GLY A 143 1.46 15.78 3.11
N ARG A 144 0.21 15.30 3.24
CA ARG A 144 -0.21 14.22 4.15
C ARG A 144 -0.60 12.94 3.42
N LEU A 145 -0.24 12.82 2.15
CA LEU A 145 -0.39 11.63 1.32
C LEU A 145 0.93 11.33 0.61
N PHE A 146 1.38 10.08 0.65
CA PHE A 146 2.59 9.62 -0.03
C PHE A 146 2.23 8.50 -1.01
N LEU A 147 2.85 8.49 -2.18
CA LEU A 147 2.52 7.55 -3.24
C LEU A 147 3.74 6.98 -3.96
N GLY A 148 3.53 5.82 -4.58
CA GLY A 148 4.53 5.12 -5.37
C GLY A 148 3.88 4.13 -6.32
N LYS A 149 4.49 3.94 -7.49
CA LYS A 149 4.02 3.00 -8.51
C LYS A 149 4.70 1.66 -8.33
N THR A 150 3.90 0.60 -8.35
CA THR A 150 4.34 -0.78 -8.28
C THR A 150 3.61 -1.62 -9.32
N ARG A 151 3.88 -2.92 -9.30
CA ARG A 151 3.23 -3.95 -10.09
C ARG A 151 3.16 -5.24 -9.31
N ALA A 152 2.32 -6.16 -9.78
CA ALA A 152 2.41 -7.56 -9.36
C ALA A 152 3.79 -8.13 -9.72
N GLU A 153 4.35 -8.92 -8.81
CA GLU A 153 5.41 -9.86 -9.13
C GLU A 153 4.89 -10.77 -10.26
N PRO A 154 5.70 -11.00 -11.31
CA PRO A 154 5.33 -11.96 -12.32
C PRO A 154 5.12 -13.33 -11.62
N PRO A 155 4.09 -14.10 -12.01
CA PRO A 155 3.89 -15.42 -11.45
C PRO A 155 5.19 -16.20 -11.59
N ARG A 156 5.75 -16.66 -10.47
CA ARG A 156 6.93 -17.53 -10.50
C ARG A 156 6.52 -18.76 -11.29
N ARG A 157 7.02 -18.89 -12.52
CA ARG A 157 6.96 -20.16 -13.24
C ARG A 157 7.76 -21.13 -12.37
N PHE A 158 7.08 -22.01 -11.66
CA PHE A 158 7.71 -23.26 -11.23
C PHE A 158 8.08 -23.99 -12.52
N ILE A 159 9.28 -23.76 -13.02
CA ILE A 159 9.92 -24.69 -13.93
C ILE A 159 10.15 -25.91 -13.04
N GLY A 160 9.25 -26.89 -13.13
CA GLY A 160 9.41 -28.15 -12.44
C GLY A 160 10.80 -28.67 -12.76
N ALA A 161 11.69 -28.67 -11.77
CA ALA A 161 12.91 -29.44 -11.86
C ALA A 161 12.44 -30.87 -12.12
N GLY A 162 12.83 -31.44 -13.25
CA GLY A 162 12.48 -32.80 -13.64
C GLY A 162 12.80 -33.74 -12.49
N GLY A 163 11.77 -34.22 -11.80
CA GLY A 163 11.88 -35.40 -10.95
C GLY A 163 12.07 -36.62 -11.87
N PRO A 164 12.89 -37.60 -11.48
CA PRO A 164 13.07 -38.80 -12.29
C PRO A 164 11.76 -39.60 -12.32
N PRO A 165 11.53 -40.39 -13.39
CA PRO A 165 10.39 -41.27 -13.47
C PRO A 165 10.49 -42.35 -12.38
N ILE A 166 9.39 -42.58 -11.68
CA ILE A 166 9.13 -43.80 -10.90
C ILE A 166 8.42 -44.81 -11.79
#